data_AF-A0A820LXE6-F1
#
_entry.id   AF-A0A820LXE6-F1
#
_cell.length_a   1.000
_cell.length_b   1.000
_cell.length_c   1.000
_cell.angle_alpha   90.00
_cell.angle_beta   90.00
_cell.angle_gamma   90.00
#
_symmetry.space_group_name_H-M   'P 1'
#
loop_
_entity.id
_entity.type
_entity.pdbx_description
1 polymer ?
#
loop_
_entity_poly.entity_id
_entity_poly.type
_entity_poly.pdbx_seq_one_letter_code
_entity_poly.pdbx_strand_id
1 'polypeptide(L)'
;LTNDDIYRYFIDNQQTPNHQSLIFGIRELNSTEMNTYCLNNSSINTSLPITDEPYDFTSNYELRIYTSGCYYLDDNNNWKSDGLIVGSLTNHYETECLSTHLTSFAGGFIVLPEPINWSYVFANADFSKNKTIYLTVICMSIAYIILMIFGRFKDKKDIEKLGVTPLPDNDKSDQYYYQIIVFTGQRANSG
;
A
#
# COMPACT_ATOMS: atom_id res chain seq x y z
N LEU A 1 7.17 19.87 12.16
CA LEU A 1 8.01 18.73 12.59
C LEU A 1 8.93 18.38 11.42
N THR A 2 9.90 19.25 11.15
CA THR A 2 10.95 19.02 10.15
C THR A 2 12.04 18.23 10.87
N ASN A 3 12.17 16.93 10.55
CA ASN A 3 13.33 16.16 11.01
C ASN A 3 14.53 16.65 10.21
N ASP A 4 15.39 17.45 10.84
CA ASP A 4 16.56 18.08 10.24
C ASP A 4 17.66 17.09 9.79
N ASP A 5 17.44 15.77 9.95
CA ASP A 5 18.46 14.74 9.70
C ASP A 5 18.20 13.84 8.46
N ILE A 6 17.13 14.08 7.68
CA ILE A 6 16.82 13.25 6.50
C ILE A 6 17.14 14.00 5.21
N TYR A 7 18.28 13.69 4.60
CA TYR A 7 18.58 14.14 3.24
C TYR A 7 17.79 13.30 2.22
N ARG A 8 17.07 13.97 1.32
CA ARG A 8 16.29 13.32 0.26
C ARG A 8 16.86 13.70 -1.10
N TYR A 9 17.17 12.70 -1.90
CA TYR A 9 17.49 12.85 -3.30
C TYR A 9 16.38 12.22 -4.14
N PHE A 10 15.84 12.97 -5.09
CA PHE A 10 14.72 12.56 -5.93
C PHE A 10 15.14 12.61 -7.40
N ILE A 11 14.89 11.52 -8.12
CA ILE A 11 15.08 11.44 -9.57
C ILE A 11 13.70 11.20 -10.18
N ASP A 12 13.25 12.14 -11.02
CA ASP A 12 11.99 11.98 -11.74
C ASP A 12 12.09 10.95 -12.88
N ASN A 13 10.95 10.59 -13.45
CA ASN A 13 10.86 9.67 -14.57
C ASN A 13 11.31 10.26 -15.92
N GLN A 14 11.64 11.56 -15.99
CA GLN A 14 12.23 12.19 -17.18
C GLN A 14 13.75 12.08 -17.21
N GLN A 15 14.39 11.86 -16.06
CA GLN A 15 15.82 11.63 -15.91
C GLN A 15 16.21 10.15 -16.01
N THR A 16 15.24 9.24 -15.91
CA THR A 16 15.45 7.79 -16.03
C THR A 16 15.02 7.15 -17.37
N PRO A 17 14.75 7.86 -18.48
CA PRO A 17 14.29 7.23 -19.71
C PRO A 17 15.39 6.32 -20.24
N ASN A 18 14.99 5.16 -20.74
CA ASN A 18 15.87 4.14 -21.33
C ASN A 18 16.90 3.50 -20.37
N HIS A 19 16.81 3.77 -19.06
CA HIS A 19 17.64 3.09 -18.06
C HIS A 19 16.92 1.85 -17.54
N GLN A 20 17.58 0.69 -17.59
CA GLN A 20 17.06 -0.55 -17.00
C GLN A 20 17.41 -0.69 -15.52
N SER A 21 18.51 -0.06 -15.10
CA SER A 21 19.00 -0.08 -13.73
C SER A 21 19.60 1.28 -13.37
N LEU A 22 19.51 1.61 -12.09
CA LEU A 22 20.12 2.78 -11.47
C LEU A 22 20.98 2.28 -10.31
N ILE A 23 22.21 2.75 -10.23
CA ILE A 23 23.15 2.40 -9.17
C ILE A 23 23.34 3.65 -8.32
N PHE A 24 23.09 3.51 -7.02
CA PHE A 24 23.31 4.56 -6.04
C PHE A 24 24.54 4.21 -5.22
N GLY A 25 25.51 5.12 -5.16
CA GLY A 25 26.68 5.02 -4.31
C GLY A 25 26.67 6.10 -3.24
N ILE A 26 27.13 5.77 -2.05
CA ILE A 26 27.35 6.73 -0.96
C ILE A 26 28.82 6.66 -0.55
N ARG A 27 29.38 7.81 -0.16
CA ARG A 27 30.77 7.93 0.29
C ARG A 27 30.83 8.94 1.43
N GLU A 28 31.62 8.65 2.45
CA GLU A 28 31.93 9.59 3.51
C GLU A 28 33.03 10.56 3.06
N LEU A 29 32.84 11.86 3.29
CA LEU A 29 33.83 12.88 2.98
C LEU A 29 34.85 13.01 4.11
N ASN A 30 36.12 13.19 3.77
CA ASN A 30 37.14 13.51 4.77
C ASN A 30 37.02 14.98 5.25
N SER A 31 37.71 15.34 6.34
CA SER A 31 37.64 16.69 6.93
C SER A 31 38.04 17.82 5.97
N THR A 32 39.01 17.57 5.09
CA THR A 32 39.47 18.55 4.09
C THR A 32 38.44 18.72 2.98
N GLU A 33 37.86 17.62 2.49
CA GLU A 33 36.77 17.62 1.51
C GLU A 33 35.54 18.33 2.08
N MET A 34 35.13 18.02 3.31
CA MET A 34 33.99 18.66 3.97
C MET A 34 34.19 20.18 4.08
N ASN A 35 35.38 20.65 4.47
CA ASN A 35 35.69 22.08 4.49
C ASN A 35 35.65 22.72 3.10
N THR A 36 36.07 21.98 2.08
CA THR A 36 36.14 22.48 0.70
C THR A 36 34.75 22.57 0.05
N TYR A 37 33.91 21.56 0.24
CA TYR A 37 32.65 21.41 -0.50
C TYR A 37 31.40 21.85 0.29
N CYS A 38 31.42 21.79 1.62
CA CYS A 38 30.23 22.08 2.43
C CYS A 38 30.28 23.46 3.12
N LEU A 39 31.47 24.00 3.39
CA LEU A 39 31.65 25.23 4.18
C LEU A 39 32.03 26.46 3.35
N ASN A 40 32.81 26.28 2.28
CA ASN A 40 33.06 27.37 1.35
C ASN A 40 31.93 27.42 0.32
N ASN A 41 31.09 28.45 0.38
CA ASN A 41 30.03 28.80 -0.60
C ASN A 41 30.51 28.93 -2.07
N SER A 42 31.76 28.57 -2.36
CA SER A 42 32.27 28.41 -3.70
C SER A 42 31.63 27.17 -4.31
N SER A 43 30.67 27.41 -5.22
CA SER A 43 30.25 26.54 -6.30
C SER A 43 31.44 26.16 -7.18
N ILE A 44 32.37 25.37 -6.65
CA ILE A 44 33.43 24.80 -7.47
C ILE A 44 32.80 23.63 -8.23
N ASN A 45 32.62 23.82 -9.53
CA ASN A 45 32.17 22.80 -10.51
C ASN A 45 33.22 21.68 -10.66
N THR A 46 33.68 21.09 -9.57
CA THR A 46 34.55 19.92 -9.59
C THR A 46 33.68 18.73 -9.22
N SER A 47 33.50 17.81 -10.17
CA SER A 47 33.03 16.47 -9.85
C SER A 47 33.96 15.89 -8.78
N LEU A 48 33.40 15.47 -7.65
CA LEU A 48 34.16 14.70 -6.67
C LEU A 48 34.82 13.51 -7.38
N PRO A 49 36.10 13.21 -7.09
CA PRO A 49 36.73 12.04 -7.66
C PRO A 49 35.94 10.80 -7.24
N ILE A 50 35.53 10.00 -8.24
CA ILE A 50 34.92 8.70 -8.00
C ILE A 50 36.06 7.77 -7.58
N THR A 51 35.99 7.26 -6.36
CA THR A 51 36.93 6.28 -5.82
C THR A 51 36.24 4.93 -5.75
N ASP A 52 36.70 3.96 -6.53
CA ASP A 52 36.17 2.59 -6.56
C ASP A 52 36.87 1.68 -5.52
N GLU A 53 37.22 2.24 -4.36
CA GLU A 53 37.90 1.51 -3.29
C GLU A 53 36.96 1.26 -2.10
N PRO A 54 37.03 0.10 -1.43
CA PRO A 54 36.29 -0.16 -0.21
C PRO A 54 36.63 0.90 0.85
N TYR A 55 35.59 1.43 1.49
CA TYR A 55 35.73 2.45 2.54
C TYR A 55 34.99 2.03 3.80
N ASP A 56 35.69 2.11 4.94
CA ASP A 56 35.11 1.87 6.26
C ASP A 56 34.53 3.18 6.79
N PHE A 57 33.21 3.25 6.86
CA PHE A 57 32.50 4.41 7.39
C PHE A 57 32.80 4.61 8.89
N THR A 58 33.11 5.83 9.29
CA THR A 58 33.35 6.19 10.70
C THR A 58 32.06 6.45 11.48
N SER A 59 30.97 6.75 10.76
CA SER A 59 29.64 7.02 11.32
C SER A 59 28.58 6.00 10.88
N ASN A 60 27.60 5.74 11.75
CA ASN A 60 26.42 4.96 11.39
C ASN A 60 25.53 5.74 10.42
N TYR A 61 24.95 5.06 9.42
CA TYR A 61 24.00 5.65 8.49
C TYR A 61 22.82 4.70 8.23
N GLU A 62 21.67 5.26 7.87
CA GLU A 62 20.53 4.53 7.34
C GLU A 62 20.24 5.01 5.92
N LEU A 63 20.09 4.07 4.99
CA LEU A 63 19.79 4.35 3.60
C LEU A 63 18.47 3.66 3.22
N ARG A 64 17.53 4.45 2.66
CA ARG A 64 16.30 3.92 2.08
C ARG A 64 16.18 4.36 0.63
N ILE A 65 16.05 3.37 -0.25
CA ILE A 65 15.79 3.57 -1.67
C ILE A 65 14.45 2.92 -1.99
N TYR A 66 13.59 3.66 -2.69
CA TYR A 66 12.31 3.15 -3.19
C TYR A 66 12.01 3.83 -4.51
N THR A 67 11.17 3.17 -5.31
CA THR A 67 10.69 3.69 -6.58
C THR A 67 9.18 3.88 -6.50
N SER A 68 8.67 4.85 -7.25
CA SER A 68 7.24 5.05 -7.43
C SER A 68 6.91 5.29 -8.89
N GLY A 69 5.68 4.97 -9.28
CA GLY A 69 5.16 5.17 -10.62
C GLY A 69 3.76 5.78 -10.60
N CYS A 70 3.49 6.56 -11.63
CA CYS A 70 2.18 7.15 -11.93
C CYS A 70 1.62 6.49 -13.18
N TYR A 71 0.37 6.06 -13.12
CA TYR A 71 -0.32 5.40 -14.21
C TYR A 71 -1.71 5.98 -14.43
N TYR A 72 -2.19 5.89 -15.66
CA TYR A 72 -3.56 6.17 -16.02
C TYR A 72 -4.16 5.00 -16.80
N LEU A 73 -5.48 4.88 -16.72
CA LEU A 73 -6.22 3.88 -17.48
C LEU A 73 -6.61 4.46 -18.84
N ASP A 74 -6.15 3.82 -19.92
CA ASP A 74 -6.54 4.20 -21.29
C ASP A 74 -7.93 3.68 -21.68
N ASP A 75 -8.45 4.13 -22.83
CA ASP A 75 -9.77 3.73 -23.35
C ASP A 75 -9.89 2.21 -23.64
N ASN A 76 -8.75 1.52 -23.76
CA ASN A 76 -8.67 0.08 -23.97
C ASN A 76 -8.51 -0.70 -22.65
N ASN A 77 -8.71 -0.05 -21.50
CA ASN A 77 -8.51 -0.61 -20.15
C ASN A 77 -7.08 -1.08 -19.88
N ASN A 78 -6.07 -0.47 -20.48
CA ASN A 78 -4.67 -0.73 -20.18
C ASN A 78 -4.08 0.39 -19.32
N TRP A 79 -3.26 0.00 -18.35
CA TRP A 79 -2.48 0.95 -17.56
C TRP A 79 -1.31 1.47 -18.39
N LYS A 80 -1.20 2.79 -18.46
CA LYS A 80 -0.22 3.56 -19.22
C LYS A 80 0.45 4.59 -18.32
N SER A 81 1.65 5.02 -18.66
CA SER A 81 2.43 6.00 -17.87
C SER A 81 2.90 7.20 -18.69
N ASP A 82 2.60 7.24 -19.99
CA ASP A 82 2.94 8.37 -20.84
C ASP A 82 2.16 9.63 -20.44
N GLY A 83 2.80 10.79 -20.59
CA GLY A 83 2.21 12.07 -20.19
C GLY A 83 2.09 12.30 -18.66
N LEU A 84 2.57 11.36 -17.83
CA LEU A 84 2.63 11.48 -16.38
C LEU A 84 4.05 11.75 -15.88
N ILE A 85 4.16 12.60 -14.87
CA ILE A 85 5.41 12.90 -14.18
C ILE A 85 5.24 12.59 -12.69
N VAL A 86 6.17 11.81 -12.13
CA VAL A 86 6.26 11.62 -10.68
C VAL A 86 6.84 12.90 -10.08
N GLY A 87 6.12 13.50 -9.14
CA GLY A 87 6.51 14.77 -8.51
C GLY A 87 7.45 14.58 -7.33
N SER A 88 8.20 15.64 -6.99
CA SER A 88 9.21 15.64 -5.93
C SER A 88 8.64 15.58 -4.51
N LEU A 89 7.34 15.79 -4.33
CA LEU A 89 6.68 15.61 -3.02
C LEU A 89 6.38 14.14 -2.71
N THR A 90 6.60 13.24 -3.68
CA THR A 90 6.53 11.79 -3.49
C THR A 90 7.40 11.36 -2.31
N ASN A 91 6.80 10.59 -1.41
CA ASN A 91 7.48 10.02 -0.26
C ASN A 91 7.06 8.55 -0.06
N HIS A 92 7.48 7.93 1.05
CA HIS A 92 7.16 6.52 1.28
C HIS A 92 5.65 6.26 1.49
N TYR A 93 4.88 7.28 1.89
CA TYR A 93 3.44 7.15 2.19
C TYR A 93 2.55 7.53 1.01
N GLU A 94 3.01 8.45 0.16
CA GLU A 94 2.19 9.02 -0.92
C GLU A 94 3.03 9.27 -2.17
N THR A 95 2.38 9.20 -3.33
CA THR A 95 2.98 9.51 -4.63
C THR A 95 2.29 10.72 -5.23
N GLU A 96 3.08 11.73 -5.58
CA GLU A 96 2.61 12.90 -6.31
C GLU A 96 2.65 12.59 -7.80
N CYS A 97 1.51 12.67 -8.47
CA CYS A 97 1.40 12.46 -9.91
C CYS A 97 0.95 13.75 -10.60
N LEU A 98 1.81 14.28 -11.46
CA LEU A 98 1.52 15.45 -12.29
C LEU A 98 1.03 14.95 -13.65
N SER A 99 -0.16 15.39 -14.05
CA SER A 99 -0.80 15.02 -15.32
C SER A 99 -1.35 16.25 -16.04
N THR A 100 -1.45 16.13 -17.37
CA THR A 100 -2.07 17.14 -18.24
C THR A 100 -3.43 16.70 -18.80
N HIS A 101 -3.87 15.48 -18.49
CA HIS A 101 -5.15 14.91 -18.94
C HIS A 101 -6.06 14.59 -17.75
N LEU A 102 -7.34 14.32 -18.02
CA LEU A 102 -8.31 13.90 -17.01
C LEU A 102 -8.74 12.47 -17.28
N THR A 103 -8.24 11.53 -16.47
CA THR A 103 -8.48 10.10 -16.61
C THR A 103 -8.58 9.45 -15.22
N SER A 104 -8.84 8.14 -15.17
CA SER A 104 -8.63 7.38 -13.93
C SER A 104 -7.14 7.20 -13.70
N PHE A 105 -6.66 7.58 -12.51
CA PHE A 105 -5.25 7.51 -12.14
C PHE A 105 -5.00 6.46 -11.07
N ALA A 106 -3.80 5.89 -11.08
CA ALA A 106 -3.28 5.05 -10.02
C ALA A 106 -1.81 5.41 -9.76
N GLY A 107 -1.44 5.48 -8.48
CA GLY A 107 -0.05 5.52 -8.03
C GLY A 107 0.33 4.17 -7.45
N GLY A 108 1.57 3.73 -7.64
CA GLY A 108 2.01 2.47 -7.06
C GLY A 108 3.43 2.04 -7.43
N PHE A 109 3.85 0.94 -6.80
CA PHE A 109 5.14 0.32 -7.07
C PHE A 109 5.17 -0.33 -8.45
N ILE A 110 6.34 -0.28 -9.10
CA ILE A 110 6.57 -0.64 -10.50
C ILE A 110 6.26 -2.11 -10.80
N VAL A 111 6.40 -2.99 -9.81
CA VAL A 111 6.23 -4.43 -10.02
C VAL A 111 4.79 -4.81 -9.69
N LEU A 112 3.89 -4.58 -10.64
CA LEU A 112 2.65 -5.36 -10.67
C LEU A 112 3.06 -6.84 -10.76
N PRO A 113 2.49 -7.72 -9.92
CA PRO A 113 2.75 -9.15 -10.05
C PRO A 113 2.38 -9.58 -11.48
N GLU A 114 3.18 -10.46 -12.06
CA GLU A 114 2.94 -10.95 -13.42
C GLU A 114 1.51 -11.50 -13.52
N PRO A 115 0.73 -11.10 -14.54
CA PRO A 115 -0.64 -11.56 -14.67
C PRO A 115 -0.67 -13.09 -14.65
N ILE A 116 -1.67 -13.65 -13.95
CA ILE A 116 -1.78 -15.09 -13.79
C ILE A 116 -1.85 -15.74 -15.18
N ASN A 117 -0.84 -16.54 -15.50
CA ASN A 117 -0.82 -17.30 -16.74
C ASN A 117 -1.73 -18.53 -16.60
N TRP A 118 -3.00 -18.35 -16.95
CA TRP A 118 -4.01 -19.40 -16.86
C TRP A 118 -3.66 -20.64 -17.69
N SER A 119 -3.00 -20.52 -18.84
CA SER A 119 -2.61 -21.68 -19.65
C SER A 119 -1.55 -22.52 -18.94
N TYR A 120 -0.58 -21.87 -18.28
CA TYR A 120 0.40 -22.55 -17.44
C TYR A 120 -0.24 -23.19 -16.21
N VAL A 121 -1.16 -22.48 -15.53
CA VAL A 121 -1.89 -23.01 -14.37
C VAL A 121 -2.66 -24.27 -14.74
N PHE A 122 -3.44 -24.25 -15.83
CA PHE A 122 -4.22 -25.41 -16.26
C PHE A 122 -3.35 -26.56 -16.80
N ALA A 123 -2.23 -26.26 -17.47
CA ALA A 123 -1.28 -27.29 -17.90
C ALA A 123 -0.63 -28.03 -16.72
N ASN A 124 -0.50 -27.37 -15.55
CA ASN A 124 0.11 -27.93 -14.35
C ASN A 124 -0.90 -28.24 -13.23
N ALA A 125 -2.19 -28.27 -13.56
CA ALA A 125 -3.27 -28.54 -12.61
C ALA A 125 -3.41 -30.02 -12.21
N ASP A 126 -2.44 -30.89 -12.53
CA ASP A 126 -2.52 -32.31 -12.18
C ASP A 126 -2.52 -32.51 -10.64
N PHE A 127 -3.62 -33.09 -10.14
CA PHE A 127 -3.82 -33.40 -8.73
C PHE A 127 -2.70 -34.27 -8.16
N SER A 128 -2.16 -35.21 -8.96
CA SER A 128 -1.14 -36.13 -8.50
C SER A 128 0.20 -35.44 -8.23
N LYS A 129 0.51 -34.37 -8.97
CA LYS A 129 1.76 -33.60 -8.83
C LYS A 129 1.71 -32.62 -7.66
N ASN A 130 0.54 -32.06 -7.38
CA ASN A 130 0.38 -30.95 -6.43
C ASN A 130 -0.60 -31.28 -5.28
N LYS A 131 -0.57 -32.51 -4.76
CA LYS A 131 -1.52 -33.03 -3.76
C LYS A 131 -1.70 -32.12 -2.53
N THR A 132 -0.61 -31.53 -2.02
CA THR A 132 -0.64 -30.66 -0.84
C THR A 132 -1.51 -29.43 -1.08
N ILE A 133 -1.38 -28.77 -2.23
CA ILE A 133 -2.16 -27.57 -2.58
C ILE A 133 -3.65 -27.93 -2.66
N TYR A 134 -3.98 -29.05 -3.31
CA TYR A 134 -5.36 -29.47 -3.42
C TYR A 134 -5.96 -29.86 -2.06
N LEU A 135 -5.21 -30.56 -1.21
CA LEU A 135 -5.67 -30.93 0.13
C LEU A 135 -5.94 -29.68 0.98
N THR A 136 -5.06 -28.68 0.96
CA THR A 136 -5.28 -27.44 1.71
C THR A 136 -6.49 -26.68 1.21
N VAL A 137 -6.67 -26.55 -0.12
CA VAL A 137 -7.85 -25.90 -0.72
C VAL A 137 -9.14 -26.64 -0.36
N ILE A 138 -9.16 -27.97 -0.41
CA ILE A 138 -10.32 -28.78 -0.03
C ILE A 138 -10.65 -28.58 1.46
N CYS A 139 -9.66 -28.69 2.34
CA CYS A 139 -9.85 -28.48 3.79
C CYS A 139 -10.36 -27.08 4.10
N MET A 140 -9.79 -26.03 3.49
CA MET A 140 -10.24 -24.65 3.67
C MET A 140 -11.68 -24.47 3.15
N SER A 141 -12.01 -25.07 2.02
CA SER A 141 -13.36 -25.01 1.45
C SER A 141 -14.40 -25.67 2.37
N ILE A 142 -14.07 -26.84 2.93
CA ILE A 142 -14.94 -27.53 3.90
C ILE A 142 -15.12 -26.69 5.16
N ALA A 143 -14.03 -26.16 5.73
CA ALA A 143 -14.08 -25.30 6.91
C ALA A 143 -14.95 -24.05 6.65
N TYR A 144 -14.80 -23.43 5.49
CA TYR A 144 -15.61 -22.29 5.07
C TYR A 144 -17.10 -22.64 5.00
N ILE A 145 -17.46 -23.77 4.38
CA ILE A 145 -18.86 -24.22 4.29
C ILE A 145 -19.44 -24.46 5.68
N ILE A 146 -18.70 -25.11 6.59
CA ILE A 146 -19.14 -25.33 7.97
C ILE A 146 -19.41 -23.99 8.68
N LEU A 147 -18.48 -23.03 8.58
CA LEU A 147 -18.65 -21.70 9.16
C LEU A 147 -19.85 -20.96 8.55
N MET A 148 -20.06 -21.07 7.24
CA MET A 148 -21.21 -20.48 6.56
C MET A 148 -22.53 -21.05 7.09
N ILE A 149 -22.63 -22.38 7.22
CA ILE A 149 -23.82 -23.05 7.78
C ILE A 149 -24.06 -22.60 9.22
N PHE A 150 -23.00 -22.54 10.04
CA PHE A 150 -23.09 -22.06 11.41
C PHE A 150 -23.56 -20.59 11.48
N GLY A 151 -23.00 -19.72 10.64
CA GLY A 151 -23.43 -18.32 10.52
C GLY A 151 -24.91 -18.22 10.18
N ARG A 152 -25.37 -18.95 9.15
CA ARG A 152 -26.79 -19.00 8.77
C ARG A 152 -27.70 -19.49 9.89
N PHE A 153 -27.25 -20.47 10.68
CA PHE A 153 -28.00 -20.93 11.84
C PHE A 153 -28.11 -19.85 12.92
N LYS A 154 -27.02 -19.11 13.17
CA LYS A 154 -27.01 -17.99 14.12
C LYS A 154 -27.89 -16.83 13.64
N ASP A 155 -27.84 -16.47 12.37
CA ASP A 155 -28.67 -15.42 11.79
C ASP A 155 -30.17 -15.74 11.95
N LYS A 156 -30.58 -16.99 11.66
CA LYS A 156 -31.96 -17.42 11.88
C LYS A 156 -32.40 -17.30 13.34
N LYS A 157 -31.52 -17.71 14.27
CA LYS A 157 -31.78 -17.59 15.72
C LYS A 157 -31.81 -16.13 16.18
N ASP A 158 -31.08 -15.25 15.51
CA ASP A 158 -31.11 -13.82 15.81
C ASP A 158 -32.43 -13.18 15.39
N ILE A 159 -32.99 -13.61 14.24
CA ILE A 159 -34.33 -13.18 13.80
C ILE A 159 -35.41 -13.54 14.84
N GLU A 160 -35.32 -14.69 15.50
CA GLU A 160 -36.25 -15.07 16.59
C GLU A 160 -36.19 -14.13 17.80
N LYS A 161 -35.09 -13.39 17.98
CA LYS A 161 -34.95 -12.38 19.04
C LYS A 161 -35.44 -11.00 18.62
N LEU A 162 -35.73 -10.80 17.33
CA LEU A 162 -36.31 -9.55 16.86
C LEU A 162 -37.77 -9.49 17.31
N GLY A 163 -37.99 -8.77 18.41
CA GLY A 163 -39.31 -8.52 18.96
C GLY A 163 -39.36 -7.16 19.64
N VAL A 164 -40.55 -6.56 19.67
CA VAL A 164 -40.81 -5.37 20.48
C VAL A 164 -41.18 -5.86 21.88
N THR A 165 -40.34 -5.60 22.87
CA THR A 165 -40.68 -5.87 24.27
C THR A 165 -41.60 -4.75 24.74
N PRO A 166 -42.86 -5.03 25.11
CA PRO A 166 -43.73 -4.00 25.67
C PRO A 166 -43.16 -3.53 27.00
N LEU A 167 -43.14 -2.22 27.21
CA LEU A 167 -42.76 -1.66 28.51
C LEU A 167 -43.89 -1.89 29.53
N PRO A 168 -43.57 -1.97 30.84
CA PRO A 168 -44.56 -2.26 31.88
C PRO A 168 -45.68 -1.22 32.01
N ASP A 169 -45.47 -0.02 31.48
CA ASP A 169 -46.37 1.13 31.49
C ASP A 169 -47.26 1.23 30.24
N ASN A 170 -47.14 0.31 29.28
CA ASN A 170 -47.93 0.31 28.05
C ASN A 170 -49.40 -0.06 28.33
N ASP A 171 -50.33 0.90 28.16
CA ASP A 171 -51.78 0.70 28.35
C ASP A 171 -52.51 0.55 27.00
N LYS A 172 -53.51 -0.33 26.95
CA LYS A 172 -54.31 -0.56 25.73
C LYS A 172 -55.23 0.63 25.39
N SER A 173 -55.48 1.52 26.34
CA SER A 173 -56.36 2.69 26.18
C SER A 173 -55.63 3.92 25.63
N ASP A 174 -54.31 3.85 25.46
CA ASP A 174 -53.52 4.95 24.91
C ASP A 174 -53.85 5.21 23.44
N GLN A 175 -54.06 6.50 23.09
CA GLN A 175 -54.42 6.90 21.72
C GLN A 175 -53.23 6.91 20.75
N TYR A 176 -52.00 6.84 21.25
CA TYR A 176 -50.79 6.97 20.45
C TYR A 176 -49.75 5.93 20.88
N TYR A 177 -49.18 5.21 19.91
CA TYR A 177 -48.13 4.23 20.14
C TYR A 177 -46.76 4.79 19.76
N TYR A 178 -45.78 4.61 20.65
CA TYR A 178 -44.40 5.04 20.42
C TYR A 178 -43.46 3.84 20.41
N GLN A 179 -42.57 3.79 19.41
CA GLN A 179 -41.47 2.84 19.38
C GLN A 179 -40.19 3.56 19.81
N ILE A 180 -39.58 3.09 20.89
CA ILE A 180 -38.30 3.62 21.39
C ILE A 180 -37.19 2.66 20.94
N ILE A 181 -36.18 3.18 20.25
CA ILE A 181 -35.00 2.43 19.81
C ILE A 181 -33.79 2.98 20.58
N VAL A 182 -33.12 2.13 21.35
CA VAL A 182 -31.94 2.51 22.12
C VAL A 182 -30.70 1.94 21.43
N PHE A 183 -29.79 2.82 21.02
CA PHE A 183 -28.47 2.44 20.53
C PHE A 183 -27.44 2.66 21.64
N THR A 184 -26.75 1.61 22.08
CA THR A 184 -25.62 1.73 23.01
C THR A 184 -24.30 1.77 22.24
N GLY A 185 -23.29 2.44 22.81
CA GLY A 185 -21.96 2.51 22.20
C GLY A 185 -21.31 1.13 22.09
N GLN A 186 -20.50 0.94 21.03
CA GLN A 186 -19.85 -0.35 20.71
C GLN A 186 -18.81 -0.83 21.74
N ARG A 187 -18.35 0.03 22.66
CA ARG A 187 -17.33 -0.31 23.68
C ARG A 187 -17.98 -0.81 24.97
N ALA A 188 -17.25 -1.66 25.71
CA ALA A 188 -17.64 -2.03 27.07
C ALA A 188 -17.75 -0.78 27.97
N ASN A 189 -18.78 -0.72 28.82
CA ASN A 189 -19.09 0.40 29.74
C ASN A 189 -19.43 1.74 29.07
N SER A 190 -20.06 1.74 27.89
CA SER A 190 -20.44 2.96 27.15
C SER A 190 -21.89 3.43 27.41
N GLY A 191 -22.55 2.90 28.44
CA GLY A 191 -23.96 3.17 28.76
C GLY A 191 -24.19 3.27 30.24
#